data_AF-A0A444W4D0-F1
#
_entry.id   AF-A0A444W4D0-F1
#
_cell.length_a   1.000
_cell.length_b   1.000
_cell.length_c   1.000
_cell.angle_alpha   90.00
_cell.angle_beta   90.00
_cell.angle_gamma   90.00
#
_symmetry.space_group_name_H-M   'P 1'
#
loop_
_entity.id
_entity.type
_entity.pdbx_description
1 polymer ?
#
loop_
_entity_poly.entity_id
_entity_poly.type
_entity_poly.pdbx_seq_one_letter_code
_entity_poly.pdbx_strand_id
1 'polypeptide(L)'
;MKQLLFIVAVLLACSCKDAATTEREAKEEAMAQADSIKKSVWEKNSVSLELQQPTVVVVEFDSLEIEAYKSDVGEEDFYTGADDLMYYDAMMRTKMQSLNIPVVNTEKDVVYINKDTDTITIVKDTTFSLYSYFYFDGEKLIRTDVMDLLDQ
;
A
#
# COMPACT_ATOMS: atom_id res chain seq x y z
N MET A 1 53.10 49.98 4.01
CA MET A 1 51.78 49.44 4.41
C MET A 1 50.94 49.03 3.19
N LYS A 2 51.47 48.17 2.29
CA LYS A 2 50.73 47.69 1.10
C LYS A 2 50.78 46.16 0.90
N GLN A 3 51.53 45.45 1.74
CA GLN A 3 51.65 43.98 1.66
C GLN A 3 50.73 43.22 2.62
N LEU A 4 50.07 43.90 3.56
CA LEU A 4 49.17 43.25 4.53
C LEU A 4 47.73 43.03 4.00
N LEU A 5 47.39 43.58 2.84
CA LEU A 5 46.02 43.55 2.30
C LEU A 5 45.72 42.36 1.38
N PHE A 6 46.74 41.58 0.98
CA PHE A 6 46.57 40.45 0.04
C PHE A 6 46.25 39.11 0.72
N ILE A 7 46.58 38.95 2.02
CA ILE A 7 46.41 37.66 2.72
C ILE A 7 44.96 37.44 3.19
N VAL A 8 44.20 38.52 3.43
CA VAL A 8 42.80 38.41 3.87
C VAL A 8 41.85 38.02 2.74
N ALA A 9 42.17 38.34 1.48
CA ALA A 9 41.31 38.03 0.33
C ALA A 9 41.36 36.56 -0.10
N VAL A 10 42.45 35.83 0.18
CA VAL A 10 42.60 34.42 -0.22
C VAL A 10 41.87 33.46 0.74
N LEU A 11 41.73 33.83 2.02
CA LEU A 11 41.03 33.01 3.02
C LEU A 11 39.49 33.02 2.86
N LEU A 12 38.92 34.05 2.21
CA LEU A 12 37.47 34.13 1.97
C LEU A 12 37.00 33.33 0.76
N ALA A 13 37.89 32.98 -0.18
CA ALA A 13 37.51 32.26 -1.40
C ALA A 13 37.44 30.73 -1.24
N CYS A 14 38.04 30.15 -0.19
CA CYS A 14 37.98 28.71 0.06
C CYS A 14 36.74 28.27 0.87
N SER A 15 36.05 29.17 1.56
CA SER A 15 34.95 28.79 2.48
C SER A 15 33.63 28.40 1.79
N CYS A 16 33.46 28.71 0.50
CA CYS A 16 32.20 28.43 -0.21
C CYS A 16 32.18 27.06 -0.93
N LYS A 17 33.34 26.42 -1.13
CA LYS A 17 33.42 25.16 -1.89
C LYS A 17 33.09 23.93 -1.03
N ASP A 18 33.42 24.00 0.26
CA ASP A 18 33.12 22.94 1.23
C ASP A 18 31.62 22.90 1.58
N ALA A 19 30.99 24.07 1.76
CA ALA A 19 29.57 24.17 2.08
C ALA A 19 28.66 23.53 1.00
N ALA A 20 28.97 23.73 -0.29
CA ALA A 20 28.18 23.15 -1.38
C ALA A 20 28.37 21.63 -1.52
N THR A 21 29.53 21.10 -1.12
CA THR A 21 29.82 19.66 -1.15
C THR A 21 29.12 18.97 0.02
N THR A 22 29.19 19.54 1.22
CA THR A 22 28.49 19.05 2.41
C THR A 22 26.96 19.08 2.26
N GLU A 23 26.39 20.11 1.61
CA GLU A 23 24.94 20.17 1.35
C GLU A 23 24.48 19.08 0.35
N ARG A 24 25.33 18.73 -0.62
CA ARG A 24 25.03 17.69 -1.60
C ARG A 24 25.09 16.30 -0.97
N GLU A 25 26.12 16.02 -0.18
CA GLU A 25 26.27 14.77 0.58
C GLU A 25 25.12 14.58 1.57
N ALA A 26 24.73 15.63 2.31
CA ALA A 26 23.59 15.59 3.21
C ALA A 26 22.25 15.31 2.50
N LYS A 27 22.04 15.84 1.29
CA LYS A 27 20.83 15.55 0.48
C LYS A 27 20.82 14.12 -0.04
N GLU A 28 21.97 13.60 -0.46
CA GLU A 28 22.10 12.23 -0.97
C GLU A 28 21.88 11.20 0.14
N GLU A 29 22.44 11.45 1.34
CA GLU A 29 22.20 10.64 2.53
C GLU A 29 20.73 10.69 2.98
N ALA A 30 20.11 11.88 2.99
CA ALA A 30 18.70 12.03 3.33
C ALA A 30 17.77 11.30 2.33
N MET A 31 18.12 11.30 1.04
CA MET A 31 17.35 10.60 0.01
C MET A 31 17.50 9.08 0.15
N ALA A 32 18.71 8.57 0.35
CA ALA A 32 18.95 7.15 0.62
C ALA A 32 18.26 6.67 1.90
N GLN A 33 18.27 7.51 2.95
CA GLN A 33 17.55 7.23 4.19
C GLN A 33 16.04 7.20 3.95
N ALA A 34 15.48 8.16 3.21
CA ALA A 34 14.06 8.18 2.85
C ALA A 34 13.65 6.94 2.04
N ASP A 35 14.49 6.49 1.09
CA ASP A 35 14.24 5.29 0.29
C ASP A 35 14.31 4.02 1.14
N SER A 36 15.25 3.93 2.09
CA SER A 36 15.32 2.82 3.03
C SER A 36 14.10 2.76 3.96
N ILE A 37 13.62 3.91 4.43
CA ILE A 37 12.42 4.03 5.26
C ILE A 37 11.21 3.59 4.44
N LYS A 38 11.03 4.12 3.23
CA LYS A 38 9.98 3.70 2.31
C LYS A 38 10.01 2.19 2.12
N LYS A 39 11.14 1.61 1.71
CA LYS A 39 11.26 0.16 1.52
C LYS A 39 10.83 -0.64 2.76
N SER A 40 11.27 -0.22 3.95
CA SER A 40 10.90 -0.88 5.20
C SER A 40 9.40 -0.78 5.56
N VAL A 41 8.74 0.32 5.17
CA VAL A 41 7.30 0.52 5.35
C VAL A 41 6.53 -0.39 4.37
N TRP A 42 6.95 -0.44 3.12
CA TRP A 42 6.36 -1.30 2.10
C TRP A 42 6.48 -2.79 2.46
N GLU A 43 7.64 -3.23 2.96
CA GLU A 43 7.82 -4.61 3.43
C GLU A 43 6.87 -4.94 4.60
N LYS A 44 6.71 -4.01 5.56
CA LYS A 44 5.81 -4.19 6.72
C LYS A 44 4.32 -4.12 6.36
N ASN A 45 3.97 -3.37 5.30
CA ASN A 45 2.59 -3.27 4.81
C ASN A 45 2.31 -4.15 3.59
N SER A 46 3.02 -5.27 3.49
CA SER A 46 2.79 -6.27 2.47
C SER A 46 2.49 -7.65 3.05
N VAL A 47 1.79 -8.47 2.27
CA VAL A 47 1.61 -9.90 2.54
C VAL A 47 1.87 -10.70 1.27
N SER A 48 2.38 -11.92 1.44
CA SER A 48 2.59 -12.88 0.36
C SER A 48 1.65 -14.06 0.57
N LEU A 49 0.85 -14.39 -0.43
CA LEU A 49 -0.12 -15.48 -0.43
C LEU A 49 0.27 -16.49 -1.51
N GLU A 50 0.50 -17.74 -1.12
CA GLU A 50 0.73 -18.85 -2.03
C GLU A 50 -0.61 -19.49 -2.40
N LEU A 51 -1.09 -19.28 -3.63
CA LEU A 51 -2.41 -19.76 -4.07
C LEU A 51 -2.28 -20.86 -5.12
N GLN A 52 -2.89 -22.02 -4.83
CA GLN A 52 -2.83 -23.22 -5.66
C GLN A 52 -4.19 -23.65 -6.24
N GLN A 53 -5.27 -23.00 -5.78
CA GLN A 53 -6.64 -23.33 -6.15
C GLN A 53 -7.47 -22.05 -6.25
N PRO A 54 -8.65 -22.09 -6.90
CA PRO A 54 -9.53 -20.94 -6.96
C PRO A 54 -9.80 -20.38 -5.57
N THR A 55 -9.63 -19.08 -5.38
CA THR A 55 -9.65 -18.41 -4.06
C THR A 55 -10.16 -16.99 -4.22
N VAL A 56 -10.99 -16.53 -3.29
CA VAL A 56 -11.34 -15.10 -3.17
C VAL A 56 -10.37 -14.45 -2.19
N VAL A 57 -9.72 -13.37 -2.61
CA VAL A 57 -8.90 -12.51 -1.75
C VAL A 57 -9.71 -11.24 -1.47
N VAL A 58 -9.95 -10.96 -0.20
CA VAL A 58 -10.63 -9.74 0.28
C VAL A 58 -9.58 -8.81 0.85
N VAL A 59 -9.42 -7.64 0.23
CA VAL A 59 -8.60 -6.56 0.76
C VAL A 59 -9.51 -5.57 1.47
N GLU A 60 -9.24 -5.35 2.75
CA GLU A 60 -10.09 -4.60 3.67
C GLU A 60 -9.41 -3.29 4.08
N PHE A 61 -10.20 -2.32 4.53
CA PHE A 61 -9.65 -1.13 5.18
C PHE A 61 -9.07 -1.48 6.55
N ASP A 62 -7.91 -0.92 6.85
CA ASP A 62 -7.34 -0.95 8.19
C ASP A 62 -8.06 0.06 9.11
N SER A 63 -7.72 0.03 10.40
CA SER A 63 -8.34 0.92 11.39
C SER A 63 -8.18 2.41 11.08
N LEU A 64 -7.05 2.85 10.51
CA LEU A 64 -6.81 4.25 10.22
C LEU A 64 -7.61 4.71 9.00
N GLU A 65 -7.72 3.84 7.99
CA GLU A 65 -8.55 4.08 6.81
C GLU A 65 -10.03 4.09 7.13
N ILE A 66 -10.49 3.22 8.04
CA ILE A 66 -11.88 3.25 8.54
C ILE A 66 -12.18 4.59 9.22
N GLU A 67 -11.31 5.07 10.10
CA GLU A 67 -11.51 6.35 10.78
C GLU A 67 -11.44 7.54 9.80
N ALA A 68 -10.53 7.49 8.82
CA ALA A 68 -10.48 8.48 7.75
C ALA A 68 -11.77 8.49 6.93
N TYR A 69 -12.30 7.32 6.58
CA TYR A 69 -13.52 7.18 5.80
C TYR A 69 -14.75 7.66 6.58
N LYS A 70 -14.89 7.29 7.86
CA LYS A 70 -15.93 7.84 8.76
C LYS A 70 -15.88 9.36 8.83
N SER A 71 -14.68 9.94 8.88
CA SER A 71 -14.51 11.39 8.92
C SER A 71 -14.89 12.06 7.60
N ASP A 72 -14.77 11.38 6.47
CA ASP A 72 -15.07 11.91 5.15
C ASP A 72 -16.58 11.86 4.83
N VAL A 73 -17.21 10.71 5.09
CA VAL A 73 -18.63 10.49 4.73
C VAL A 73 -19.62 10.77 5.86
N GLY A 74 -19.13 10.88 7.10
CA GLY A 74 -19.97 10.97 8.29
C GLY A 74 -20.22 9.59 8.92
N GLU A 75 -20.20 9.53 10.25
CA GLU A 75 -20.25 8.27 10.99
C GLU A 75 -21.57 7.50 10.80
N GLU A 76 -22.71 8.19 10.76
CA GLU A 76 -24.03 7.57 10.54
C GLU A 76 -24.14 6.95 9.14
N ASP A 77 -23.72 7.70 8.12
CA ASP A 77 -23.72 7.23 6.73
C ASP A 77 -22.72 6.08 6.53
N PHE A 78 -21.55 6.15 7.18
CA PHE A 78 -20.58 5.05 7.21
C PHE A 78 -21.20 3.76 7.75
N TYR A 79 -21.84 3.80 8.93
CA TYR A 79 -22.42 2.57 9.51
C TYR A 79 -23.59 2.04 8.68
N THR A 80 -24.40 2.93 8.10
CA THR A 80 -25.49 2.53 7.20
C THR A 80 -24.96 1.77 5.99
N GLY A 81 -23.94 2.30 5.30
CA GLY A 81 -23.34 1.62 4.15
C GLY A 81 -22.53 0.37 4.53
N ALA A 82 -21.89 0.37 5.70
CA ALA A 82 -21.16 -0.78 6.20
C ALA A 82 -22.08 -1.97 6.51
N ASP A 83 -23.29 -1.73 7.04
CA ASP A 83 -24.27 -2.78 7.34
C ASP A 83 -24.67 -3.55 6.06
N ASP A 84 -25.01 -2.81 4.99
CA ASP A 84 -25.34 -3.41 3.69
C ASP A 84 -24.15 -4.21 3.14
N LEU A 85 -22.94 -3.65 3.17
CA LEU A 85 -21.76 -4.33 2.64
C LEU A 85 -21.41 -5.59 3.44
N MET A 86 -21.54 -5.55 4.78
CA MET A 86 -21.35 -6.71 5.65
C MET A 86 -22.38 -7.81 5.38
N TYR A 87 -23.63 -7.45 5.06
CA TYR A 87 -24.66 -8.41 4.67
C TYR A 87 -24.25 -9.14 3.38
N TYR A 88 -23.85 -8.41 2.34
CA TYR A 88 -23.40 -9.03 1.08
C TYR A 88 -22.12 -9.85 1.23
N ASP A 89 -21.17 -9.39 2.06
CA ASP A 89 -19.96 -10.15 2.38
C ASP A 89 -20.30 -11.49 3.04
N ALA A 90 -21.23 -11.50 4.00
CA ALA A 90 -21.69 -12.73 4.67
C ALA A 90 -22.39 -13.69 3.69
N MET A 91 -23.21 -13.17 2.78
CA MET A 91 -23.82 -13.98 1.71
C MET A 91 -22.76 -14.58 0.79
N MET A 92 -21.76 -13.78 0.38
CA MET A 92 -20.70 -14.21 -0.51
C MET A 92 -19.87 -15.32 0.14
N ARG A 93 -19.51 -15.17 1.42
CA ARG A 93 -18.79 -16.22 2.17
C ARG A 93 -19.57 -17.52 2.25
N THR A 94 -20.87 -17.44 2.49
CA THR A 94 -21.76 -18.62 2.51
C THR A 94 -21.77 -19.31 1.14
N LYS A 95 -21.85 -18.52 0.06
CA LYS A 95 -21.80 -19.01 -1.32
C LYS A 95 -20.45 -19.67 -1.63
N MET A 96 -19.32 -19.01 -1.37
CA MET A 96 -17.98 -19.54 -1.60
C MET A 96 -17.74 -20.82 -0.79
N GLN A 97 -18.22 -20.88 0.45
CA GLN A 97 -18.19 -22.10 1.25
C GLN A 97 -18.96 -23.24 0.58
N SER A 98 -20.15 -22.98 0.03
CA SER A 98 -20.93 -24.01 -0.69
C SER A 98 -20.22 -24.54 -1.95
N LEU A 99 -19.36 -23.72 -2.56
CA LEU A 99 -18.55 -24.07 -3.73
C LEU A 99 -17.18 -24.66 -3.35
N ASN A 100 -16.85 -24.74 -2.05
CA ASN A 100 -15.51 -25.08 -1.55
C ASN A 100 -14.39 -24.14 -2.07
N ILE A 101 -14.73 -22.88 -2.32
CA ILE A 101 -13.77 -21.83 -2.69
C ILE A 101 -13.31 -21.14 -1.39
N PRO A 102 -12.01 -21.14 -1.05
CA PRO A 102 -11.51 -20.43 0.11
C PRO A 102 -11.64 -18.91 -0.05
N VAL A 103 -11.80 -18.25 1.10
CA VAL A 103 -11.78 -16.78 1.20
C VAL A 103 -10.66 -16.40 2.15
N VAL A 104 -9.77 -15.50 1.72
CA VAL A 104 -8.63 -15.00 2.51
C VAL A 104 -8.76 -13.49 2.65
N ASN A 105 -8.58 -12.98 3.87
CA ASN A 105 -8.70 -11.56 4.18
C ASN A 105 -7.32 -10.94 4.44
N THR A 106 -7.15 -9.67 4.09
CA THR A 106 -5.98 -8.89 4.47
C THR A 106 -6.28 -7.40 4.52
N GLU A 107 -5.66 -6.70 5.47
CA GLU A 107 -5.68 -5.24 5.57
C GLU A 107 -4.41 -4.61 4.95
N LYS A 108 -3.54 -5.41 4.32
CA LYS A 108 -2.27 -4.93 3.77
C LYS A 108 -2.46 -4.17 2.46
N ASP A 109 -1.69 -3.09 2.30
CA ASP A 109 -1.71 -2.26 1.08
C ASP A 109 -1.15 -3.00 -0.14
N VAL A 110 -0.27 -3.98 0.08
CA VAL A 110 0.35 -4.74 -1.00
C VAL A 110 0.16 -6.23 -0.76
N VAL A 111 -0.44 -6.90 -1.74
CA VAL A 111 -0.66 -8.34 -1.69
C VAL A 111 0.06 -8.98 -2.88
N TYR A 112 1.05 -9.82 -2.60
CA TYR A 112 1.69 -10.66 -3.59
C TYR A 112 0.97 -12.00 -3.65
N ILE A 113 0.37 -12.31 -4.80
CA ILE A 113 -0.23 -13.60 -5.09
C ILE A 113 0.78 -14.42 -5.88
N ASN A 114 1.33 -15.46 -5.26
CA ASN A 114 2.31 -16.33 -5.89
C ASN A 114 1.66 -17.64 -6.33
N LYS A 115 1.94 -18.02 -7.57
CA LYS A 115 1.63 -19.34 -8.12
C LYS A 115 2.83 -19.83 -8.92
N ASP A 116 3.43 -20.92 -8.47
CA ASP A 116 4.61 -21.53 -9.09
C ASP A 116 5.77 -20.52 -9.26
N THR A 117 5.99 -20.03 -10.49
CA THR A 117 7.02 -19.02 -10.79
C THR A 117 6.46 -17.63 -11.02
N ASP A 118 5.13 -17.49 -11.05
CA ASP A 118 4.44 -16.25 -11.38
C ASP A 118 3.99 -15.54 -10.10
N THR A 119 4.17 -14.22 -10.09
CA THR A 119 3.68 -13.34 -9.02
C THR A 119 2.77 -12.28 -9.62
N ILE A 120 1.53 -12.22 -9.11
CA ILE A 120 0.58 -11.14 -9.39
C ILE A 120 0.55 -10.22 -8.17
N THR A 121 0.48 -8.91 -8.38
CA THR A 121 0.49 -7.93 -7.28
C THR A 121 -0.81 -7.14 -7.25
N ILE A 122 -1.45 -7.10 -6.08
CA ILE A 122 -2.50 -6.14 -5.76
C ILE A 122 -1.84 -4.99 -5.01
N VAL A 123 -2.05 -3.77 -5.49
CA VAL A 123 -1.67 -2.55 -4.77
C VAL A 123 -2.94 -1.79 -4.48
N LYS A 124 -3.19 -1.56 -3.19
CA LYS A 124 -4.33 -0.80 -2.71
C LYS A 124 -4.23 0.65 -3.18
N ASP A 125 -5.35 1.17 -3.68
CA ASP A 125 -5.46 2.53 -4.18
C ASP A 125 -6.78 3.19 -3.74
N THR A 126 -7.03 4.42 -4.19
CA THR A 126 -8.20 5.21 -3.80
C THR A 126 -9.53 4.67 -4.32
N THR A 127 -9.52 3.63 -5.15
CA THR A 127 -10.74 2.97 -5.63
C THR A 127 -11.18 1.81 -4.75
N PHE A 128 -10.40 1.45 -3.72
CA PHE A 128 -10.77 0.41 -2.76
C PHE A 128 -11.86 0.93 -1.83
N SER A 129 -12.75 0.03 -1.44
CA SER A 129 -13.80 0.23 -0.44
C SER A 129 -13.51 -0.60 0.81
N LEU A 130 -14.40 -0.52 1.80
CA LEU A 130 -14.31 -1.28 3.06
C LEU A 130 -14.00 -2.76 2.84
N TYR A 131 -14.59 -3.37 1.79
CA TYR A 131 -14.21 -4.69 1.26
C TYR A 131 -14.02 -4.62 -0.26
N SER A 132 -12.83 -4.94 -0.74
CA SER A 132 -12.53 -5.07 -2.17
C SER A 132 -12.16 -6.51 -2.51
N TYR A 133 -12.90 -7.11 -3.45
CA TYR A 133 -12.81 -8.53 -3.75
C TYR A 133 -11.98 -8.80 -5.02
N PHE A 134 -11.14 -9.83 -4.95
CA PHE A 134 -10.36 -10.33 -6.07
C PHE A 134 -10.57 -11.83 -6.18
N TYR A 135 -11.08 -12.28 -7.32
CA TYR A 135 -11.22 -13.70 -7.61
C TYR A 135 -9.98 -14.20 -8.35
N PHE A 136 -9.31 -15.17 -7.74
CA PHE A 136 -8.28 -15.97 -8.39
C PHE A 136 -8.94 -17.24 -8.92
N ASP A 137 -8.93 -17.45 -10.23
CA ASP A 137 -9.55 -18.64 -10.87
C ASP A 137 -8.61 -19.86 -10.91
N GLY A 138 -7.40 -19.71 -10.35
CA GLY A 138 -6.32 -20.69 -10.43
C GLY A 138 -5.23 -20.28 -11.42
N GLU A 139 -5.44 -19.32 -12.32
CA GLU A 139 -4.43 -18.79 -13.25
C GLU A 139 -4.37 -17.27 -13.25
N LYS A 140 -5.53 -16.62 -13.22
CA LYS A 140 -5.69 -15.17 -13.33
C LYS A 140 -6.34 -14.64 -12.08
N LEU A 141 -5.97 -13.41 -11.75
CA LEU A 141 -6.59 -12.62 -10.71
C LEU A 141 -7.45 -11.52 -11.36
N ILE A 142 -8.71 -11.46 -11.00
CA ILE A 142 -9.67 -10.47 -11.50
C ILE A 142 -10.26 -9.75 -10.29
N ARG A 143 -10.29 -8.41 -10.32
CA ARG A 143 -11.08 -7.65 -9.34
C ARG A 143 -12.55 -7.82 -9.70
N THR A 144 -13.36 -8.28 -8.75
CA THR A 144 -14.73 -8.74 -9.00
C THR A 144 -15.68 -8.06 -8.01
N ASP A 145 -16.89 -7.72 -8.45
CA ASP A 145 -17.92 -7.21 -7.54
C ASP A 145 -18.46 -8.34 -6.65
N VAL A 146 -18.92 -8.01 -5.44
CA VAL A 146 -19.51 -9.02 -4.54
C VAL A 146 -20.74 -9.68 -5.16
N MET A 147 -21.51 -8.95 -5.96
CA MET A 147 -22.69 -9.48 -6.66
C MET A 147 -22.30 -10.50 -7.74
N ASP A 148 -21.24 -10.22 -8.49
CA ASP A 148 -20.72 -11.15 -9.50
C ASP A 148 -20.19 -12.46 -8.87
N LEU A 149 -19.73 -12.41 -7.61
CA LEU A 149 -19.34 -13.59 -6.84
C LEU A 149 -20.55 -14.38 -6.32
N LEU A 150 -21.66 -13.71 -6.03
CA LEU A 150 -22.91 -14.35 -5.60
C LEU A 150 -23.59 -15.11 -6.74
N ASP A 151 -23.42 -14.64 -7.97
CA ASP A 151 -24.00 -15.20 -9.19
C ASP A 151 -23.22 -16.40 -9.79
N GLN A 152 -22.10 -16.81 -9.17
CA GLN A 152 -21.27 -17.95 -9.61
C GLN A 152 -21.99 -19.31 -9.55
#